data_AF-A0A843VKH3-F1
#
_entry.id   AF-A0A843VKH3-F1
#
_cell.length_a   1.000
_cell.length_b   1.000
_cell.length_c   1.000
_cell.angle_alpha   90.00
_cell.angle_beta   90.00
_cell.angle_gamma   90.00
#
_symmetry.space_group_name_H-M   'P 1'
#
loop_
_entity.id
_entity.type
_entity.pdbx_description
1 polymer ?
#
loop_
_entity_poly.entity_id
_entity_poly.type
_entity_poly.pdbx_seq_one_letter_code
_entity_poly.pdbx_strand_id
1 'polypeptide(L)'
;MRAVTEEMSNICSMYFESEIRTRRTQPPRNDDGGDSNVSDRLSIFKCPRRAFGYSSTRTLEDRELVATEIYIFMNCAELDPYIKEFESDILQQNPHLTDVQVEKKWEKSFATWLRYRVEQDFITDPRVQEINYGTSKIVLVYPGNIVNGY
;
A
#
# COMPACT_ATOMS: atom_id res chain seq x y z
N MET A 1 2.60 -40.61 4.90
CA MET A 1 3.99 -40.17 5.16
C MET A 1 4.39 -38.90 4.38
N ARG A 2 3.81 -38.59 3.20
CA ARG A 2 4.11 -37.35 2.45
C ARG A 2 3.57 -36.03 3.07
N ALA A 3 2.43 -36.07 3.75
CA ALA A 3 1.83 -34.87 4.36
C ALA A 3 2.69 -34.30 5.51
N VAL A 4 3.23 -35.17 6.37
CA VAL A 4 4.04 -34.76 7.54
C VAL A 4 5.36 -34.09 7.11
N THR A 5 6.02 -34.63 6.08
CA THR A 5 7.24 -34.04 5.54
C THR A 5 7.00 -32.67 4.89
N GLU A 6 5.83 -32.50 4.27
CA GLU A 6 5.43 -31.25 3.64
C GLU A 6 5.11 -30.17 4.68
N GLU A 7 4.39 -30.51 5.74
CA GLU A 7 4.12 -29.59 6.84
C GLU A 7 5.39 -29.15 7.57
N MET A 8 6.30 -30.10 7.86
CA MET A 8 7.56 -29.77 8.50
C MET A 8 8.42 -28.85 7.64
N SER A 9 8.50 -29.10 6.32
CA SER A 9 9.23 -28.22 5.42
C SER A 9 8.60 -26.82 5.33
N ASN A 10 7.27 -26.72 5.38
CA ASN A 10 6.57 -25.43 5.38
C ASN A 10 6.84 -24.65 6.67
N ILE A 11 6.78 -25.29 7.84
CA ILE A 11 7.08 -24.65 9.13
C ILE A 11 8.54 -24.21 9.17
N CYS A 12 9.49 -25.06 8.77
CA CYS A 12 10.90 -24.70 8.70
C CYS A 12 11.16 -23.52 7.76
N SER A 13 10.43 -23.43 6.64
CA SER A 13 10.56 -22.29 5.71
C SER A 13 10.22 -20.94 6.33
N MET A 14 9.47 -20.91 7.45
CA MET A 14 9.13 -19.68 8.15
C MET A 14 10.31 -19.07 8.93
N TYR A 15 11.38 -19.83 9.18
CA TYR A 15 12.55 -19.39 9.92
C TYR A 15 13.72 -18.95 9.04
N PHE A 16 13.60 -19.08 7.72
CA PHE A 16 14.60 -18.60 6.77
C PHE A 16 14.32 -17.17 6.33
N GLU A 17 15.38 -16.42 6.04
CA GLU A 17 15.28 -15.09 5.43
C GLU A 17 14.58 -15.16 4.06
N SER A 18 13.90 -14.08 3.67
CA SER A 18 13.10 -14.03 2.44
C SER A 18 13.91 -14.28 1.16
N GLU A 19 15.22 -14.10 1.22
CA GLU A 19 16.16 -14.33 0.11
C GLU A 19 16.46 -15.82 -0.11
N ILE A 20 16.22 -16.67 0.90
CA ILE A 20 16.47 -18.11 0.81
C ILE A 20 15.31 -18.75 0.06
N ARG A 21 15.61 -19.35 -1.10
CA ARG A 21 14.63 -20.06 -1.92
C ARG A 21 14.16 -21.35 -1.23
N THR A 22 12.92 -21.34 -0.80
CA THR A 22 12.16 -22.48 -0.28
C THR A 22 10.90 -22.65 -1.13
N ARG A 23 10.15 -23.75 -0.95
CA ARG A 23 8.86 -23.91 -1.63
C ARG A 23 7.88 -22.74 -1.40
N ARG A 24 7.99 -22.05 -0.26
CA ARG A 24 7.16 -20.89 0.10
C ARG A 24 7.64 -19.59 -0.54
N THR A 25 8.95 -19.39 -0.65
CA THR A 25 9.57 -18.15 -1.17
C THR A 25 9.93 -18.25 -2.65
N GLN A 26 9.87 -19.44 -3.24
CA GLN A 26 10.10 -19.65 -4.65
C GLN A 26 8.92 -19.09 -5.47
N PRO A 27 9.18 -18.25 -6.48
CA PRO A 27 8.17 -17.85 -7.44
C PRO A 27 7.51 -19.07 -8.09
N PRO A 28 6.17 -19.09 -8.28
CA PRO A 28 5.51 -20.19 -8.96
C PRO A 28 6.12 -20.41 -10.35
N ARG A 29 6.09 -21.65 -10.86
CA ARG A 29 6.70 -22.02 -12.15
C ARG A 29 6.13 -21.27 -13.35
N ASN A 30 4.94 -20.66 -13.19
CA ASN A 30 4.26 -19.84 -14.19
C ASN A 30 4.29 -18.34 -13.82
N ASP A 31 5.23 -17.93 -12.97
CA ASP A 31 5.45 -16.51 -12.68
C ASP A 31 6.18 -15.87 -13.86
N ASP A 32 5.41 -15.25 -14.75
CA ASP A 32 5.92 -14.52 -15.92
C ASP A 32 6.64 -13.20 -15.54
N GLY A 33 6.80 -12.91 -14.25
CA GLY A 33 7.47 -11.71 -13.73
C GLY A 33 6.61 -10.46 -13.69
N GLY A 34 5.42 -10.47 -14.30
CA GLY A 34 4.49 -9.34 -14.30
C GLY A 34 5.11 -8.04 -14.82
N ASP A 35 4.48 -6.89 -14.55
CA ASP A 35 5.06 -5.59 -14.87
C ASP A 35 6.23 -5.28 -13.92
N SER A 36 7.46 -5.31 -14.47
CA SER A 36 8.73 -5.25 -13.74
C SER A 36 9.10 -3.86 -13.21
N ASN A 37 8.34 -2.81 -13.52
CA ASN A 37 8.60 -1.45 -13.03
C ASN A 37 8.03 -1.24 -11.62
N VAL A 38 8.58 -1.98 -10.65
CA VAL A 38 8.10 -2.03 -9.26
C VAL A 38 8.76 -0.95 -8.38
N SER A 39 9.91 -0.40 -8.79
CA SER A 39 10.70 0.52 -7.94
C SER A 39 9.96 1.82 -7.61
N ASP A 40 9.33 2.44 -8.62
CA ASP A 40 8.76 3.79 -8.50
C ASP A 40 7.30 3.78 -8.02
N ARG A 41 6.73 2.60 -7.74
CA ARG A 41 5.34 2.45 -7.29
C ARG A 41 5.21 2.59 -5.79
N LEU A 42 4.03 3.03 -5.33
CA LEU A 42 3.64 2.89 -3.93
C LEU A 42 3.71 1.42 -3.50
N SER A 43 4.14 1.19 -2.25
CA SER A 43 4.24 -0.14 -1.65
C SER A 43 2.99 -1.01 -1.85
N ILE A 44 1.79 -0.42 -1.71
CA ILE A 44 0.50 -1.09 -1.94
C ILE A 44 0.29 -1.61 -3.36
N PHE A 45 1.04 -1.07 -4.34
CA PHE A 45 0.99 -1.44 -5.74
C PHE A 45 2.20 -2.27 -6.20
N LYS A 46 3.08 -2.68 -5.28
CA LYS A 46 4.23 -3.56 -5.56
C LYS A 46 3.85 -5.04 -5.60
N CYS A 47 2.72 -5.36 -6.24
CA CYS A 47 2.27 -6.73 -6.43
C CYS A 47 2.39 -7.09 -7.92
N PRO A 48 3.04 -8.21 -8.28
CA PRO A 48 3.07 -8.68 -9.66
C PRO A 48 1.64 -9.04 -10.09
N ARG A 49 1.08 -8.17 -10.94
CA ARG A 49 -0.29 -8.28 -11.45
C ARG A 49 -0.25 -8.19 -12.96
N ARG A 50 -1.11 -8.97 -13.61
CA ARG A 50 -1.28 -8.95 -15.06
C ARG A 50 -2.75 -8.80 -15.40
N ALA A 51 -3.11 -7.61 -15.88
CA ALA A 51 -4.42 -7.39 -16.45
C ALA A 51 -4.56 -8.10 -17.81
N PHE A 52 -5.75 -8.60 -18.13
CA PHE A 52 -6.06 -9.19 -19.43
C PHE A 52 -7.40 -8.73 -19.97
N GLY A 53 -7.55 -8.82 -21.29
CA GLY A 53 -8.69 -8.28 -22.04
C GLY A 53 -8.49 -6.81 -22.42
N TYR A 54 -9.43 -6.29 -23.22
CA TYR A 54 -9.41 -4.89 -23.64
C TYR A 54 -9.84 -3.99 -22.49
N SER A 55 -9.02 -3.00 -22.13
CA SER A 55 -9.36 -2.04 -21.09
C SER A 55 -10.43 -1.06 -21.55
N SER A 56 -11.34 -0.71 -20.65
CA SER A 56 -12.23 0.43 -20.82
C SER A 56 -11.94 1.51 -19.79
N THR A 57 -12.42 2.72 -20.04
CA THR A 57 -12.30 3.83 -19.11
C THR A 57 -13.63 4.05 -18.42
N ARG A 58 -13.62 4.30 -17.10
CA ARG A 58 -14.80 4.78 -16.38
C ARG A 58 -14.43 5.88 -15.39
N THR A 59 -15.44 6.63 -14.99
CA THR A 59 -15.33 7.59 -13.89
C THR A 59 -15.65 6.87 -12.56
N LEU A 60 -14.84 7.12 -11.54
CA LEU A 60 -15.11 6.69 -10.18
C LEU A 60 -16.25 7.53 -9.56
N GLU A 61 -17.14 6.88 -8.82
CA GLU A 61 -18.12 7.57 -7.99
C GLU A 61 -17.42 8.24 -6.79
N ASP A 62 -18.02 9.28 -6.21
CA ASP A 62 -17.43 10.00 -5.07
C ASP A 62 -17.15 9.07 -3.88
N ARG A 63 -18.01 8.07 -3.64
CA ARG A 63 -17.76 7.05 -2.60
C ARG A 63 -16.54 6.17 -2.89
N GLU A 64 -16.26 5.89 -4.16
CA GLU A 64 -15.11 5.08 -4.57
C GLU A 64 -13.81 5.88 -4.44
N LEU A 65 -13.86 7.19 -4.73
CA LEU A 65 -12.75 8.09 -4.49
C LEU A 65 -12.38 8.15 -3.00
N VAL A 66 -13.38 8.40 -2.14
CA VAL A 66 -13.18 8.42 -0.69
C VAL A 66 -12.63 7.08 -0.18
N ALA A 67 -13.20 5.95 -0.63
CA ALA A 67 -12.72 4.63 -0.24
C ALA A 67 -11.28 4.38 -0.72
N THR A 68 -10.92 4.85 -1.92
CA THR A 68 -9.56 4.71 -2.46
C THR A 68 -8.55 5.53 -1.66
N GLU A 69 -8.88 6.78 -1.31
CA GLU A 69 -8.02 7.63 -0.47
C GLU A 69 -7.80 7.01 0.92
N ILE A 70 -8.87 6.55 1.57
CA ILE A 70 -8.77 5.85 2.87
C ILE A 70 -7.87 4.61 2.74
N TYR A 71 -8.08 3.81 1.70
CA TYR A 71 -7.27 2.61 1.49
C TYR A 71 -5.78 2.94 1.33
N ILE A 72 -5.45 3.98 0.56
CA ILE A 72 -4.07 4.45 0.41
C ILE A 72 -3.50 4.86 1.76
N PHE A 73 -4.19 5.72 2.52
CA PHE A 73 -3.69 6.19 3.82
C PHE A 73 -3.47 5.07 4.84
N MET A 74 -4.31 4.02 4.82
CA MET A 74 -4.23 2.93 5.78
C MET A 74 -3.20 1.85 5.43
N ASN A 75 -2.82 1.71 4.16
CA ASN A 75 -2.00 0.57 3.71
C ASN A 75 -0.64 0.98 3.11
N CYS A 76 -0.41 2.28 2.89
CA CYS A 76 0.80 2.77 2.22
C CYS A 76 1.94 3.01 3.22
N ALA A 77 2.94 2.14 3.20
CA ALA A 77 4.10 2.20 4.11
C ALA A 77 4.92 3.51 3.95
N GLU A 78 4.87 4.14 2.77
CA GLU A 78 5.48 5.45 2.54
C GLU A 78 4.91 6.56 3.45
N LEU A 79 3.70 6.40 3.98
CA LEU A 79 3.05 7.39 4.85
C LEU A 79 3.38 7.20 6.33
N ASP A 80 3.83 6.00 6.74
CA ASP A 80 4.14 5.66 8.14
C ASP A 80 5.02 6.70 8.87
N PRO A 81 6.13 7.22 8.31
CA PRO A 81 6.93 8.21 9.01
C PRO A 81 6.17 9.52 9.26
N TYR A 82 5.30 9.91 8.32
CA TYR A 82 4.52 11.15 8.41
C TYR A 82 3.31 11.00 9.33
N ILE A 83 2.72 9.80 9.40
CA ILE A 83 1.69 9.48 10.40
C ILE A 83 2.26 9.63 11.80
N LYS A 84 3.46 9.07 12.06
CA LYS A 84 4.14 9.20 13.36
C LYS A 84 4.51 10.64 13.69
N GLU A 85 4.97 11.40 12.70
CA GLU A 85 5.27 12.83 12.88
C GLU A 85 4.01 13.61 13.26
N PHE A 86 2.91 13.37 12.56
CA PHE A 86 1.62 14.01 12.85
C PHE A 86 1.08 13.65 14.24
N GLU A 87 1.16 12.38 14.65
CA GLU A 87 0.77 11.96 16.00
C GLU A 87 1.64 12.62 17.07
N SER A 88 2.95 12.72 16.84
CA SER A 88 3.88 13.43 17.71
C SER A 88 3.52 14.92 17.82
N ASP A 89 3.24 15.60 16.70
CA ASP A 89 2.81 17.01 16.68
C ASP A 89 1.53 17.21 17.53
N ILE A 90 0.56 16.29 17.43
CA ILE A 90 -0.67 16.30 18.22
C ILE A 90 -0.40 16.16 19.72
N LEU A 91 0.42 15.17 20.10
CA LEU A 91 0.71 14.84 21.49
C LEU A 91 1.59 15.90 22.15
N GLN A 92 2.50 16.54 21.42
CA GLN A 92 3.26 17.68 21.93
C GLN A 92 2.35 18.86 22.28
N GLN A 93 1.35 19.14 21.44
CA GLN A 93 0.39 20.22 21.70
C GLN A 93 -0.64 19.86 22.77
N ASN A 94 -0.96 18.56 22.92
CA ASN A 94 -1.98 18.08 23.85
C ASN A 94 -1.56 16.73 24.48
N PRO A 95 -0.69 16.73 25.50
CA PRO A 95 -0.12 15.50 26.06
C PRO A 95 -1.11 14.55 26.73
N HIS A 96 -2.33 15.02 27.05
CA HIS A 96 -3.35 14.26 27.77
C HIS A 96 -4.38 13.58 26.85
N LEU A 97 -4.17 13.62 25.52
CA LEU A 97 -5.08 12.95 24.60
C LEU A 97 -4.97 11.43 24.75
N THR A 98 -6.13 10.78 24.74
CA THR A 98 -6.23 9.32 24.62
C THR A 98 -6.02 8.89 23.17
N ASP A 99 -5.64 7.64 22.95
CA ASP A 99 -5.45 7.07 21.61
C ASP A 99 -6.67 7.27 20.71
N VAL A 100 -7.88 7.07 21.25
CA VAL A 100 -9.15 7.29 20.53
C VAL A 100 -9.33 8.75 20.09
N GLN A 101 -8.81 9.71 20.86
CA GLN A 101 -8.87 11.12 20.49
C GLN A 101 -7.80 11.49 19.45
N VAL A 102 -6.63 10.84 19.50
CA VAL A 102 -5.58 10.97 18.48
C VAL A 102 -6.09 10.44 17.15
N GLU A 103 -6.67 9.25 17.12
CA GLU A 103 -7.28 8.63 15.93
C GLU A 103 -8.35 9.54 15.31
N LYS A 104 -9.27 10.08 16.13
CA LYS A 104 -10.28 11.04 15.65
C LYS A 104 -9.70 12.33 15.09
N LYS A 105 -8.55 12.79 15.59
CA LYS A 105 -7.84 13.96 15.03
C LYS A 105 -7.17 13.60 13.72
N TRP A 106 -6.58 12.41 13.64
CA TRP A 106 -5.98 11.87 12.42
C TRP A 106 -7.00 11.83 11.28
N GLU A 107 -8.15 11.19 11.50
CA GLU A 107 -9.22 11.09 10.49
C GLU A 107 -9.67 12.45 9.95
N LYS A 108 -9.66 13.49 10.79
CA LYS A 108 -10.17 14.83 10.45
C LYS A 108 -9.13 15.75 9.85
N SER A 109 -7.85 15.55 10.13
CA SER A 109 -6.84 16.60 9.94
C SER A 109 -5.54 16.11 9.29
N PHE A 110 -5.31 14.80 9.19
CA PHE A 110 -4.08 14.28 8.60
C PHE A 110 -3.91 14.70 7.14
N ALA A 111 -4.95 14.56 6.31
CA ALA A 111 -4.89 14.91 4.89
C ALA A 111 -4.52 16.40 4.68
N THR A 112 -5.14 17.30 5.44
CA THR A 112 -4.84 18.74 5.39
C THR A 112 -3.43 19.04 5.88
N TRP A 113 -2.98 18.37 6.95
CA TRP A 113 -1.62 18.52 7.47
C TRP A 113 -0.57 18.03 6.46
N LEU A 114 -0.80 16.88 5.84
CA LEU A 114 0.11 16.30 4.84
C LEU A 114 0.24 17.24 3.65
N ARG A 115 -0.89 17.78 3.18
CA ARG A 115 -0.92 18.76 2.09
C ARG A 115 -0.12 20.00 2.41
N TYR A 116 -0.29 20.57 3.60
CA TYR A 116 0.50 21.71 4.04
C TYR A 116 1.99 21.37 4.07
N ARG A 117 2.38 20.20 4.59
CA ARG A 117 3.79 19.77 4.65
C ARG A 117 4.40 19.61 3.25
N VAL A 118 3.66 19.07 2.28
CA VAL A 118 4.10 18.97 0.88
C VAL A 118 4.20 20.35 0.22
N GLU A 119 3.22 21.23 0.39
CA GLU A 119 3.21 22.58 -0.19
C GLU A 119 4.33 23.49 0.37
N GLN A 120 4.84 23.20 1.57
CA GLN A 120 5.96 23.91 2.19
C GLN A 120 7.33 23.25 1.89
N ASP A 121 7.40 22.29 0.96
CA ASP A 121 8.61 21.54 0.59
C ASP A 121 9.27 20.79 1.77
N PHE A 122 8.55 20.53 2.87
CA PHE A 122 9.06 19.69 3.97
C PHE A 122 9.09 18.20 3.60
N ILE A 123 8.30 17.80 2.60
CA ILE A 123 8.20 16.42 2.11
C ILE A 123 8.63 16.38 0.64
N THR A 124 9.79 15.75 0.40
CA THR A 124 10.38 15.65 -0.94
C THR A 124 10.27 14.26 -1.55
N ASP A 125 9.65 13.29 -0.87
CA ASP A 125 9.42 11.95 -1.45
C ASP A 125 8.39 12.07 -2.59
N PRO A 126 8.77 11.79 -3.85
CA PRO A 126 7.88 11.97 -5.00
C PRO A 126 6.58 11.17 -4.88
N ARG A 127 6.63 10.00 -4.23
CA ARG A 127 5.46 9.13 -4.02
C ARG A 127 4.44 9.77 -3.09
N VAL A 128 4.90 10.49 -2.08
CA VAL A 128 4.03 11.19 -1.12
C VAL A 128 3.47 12.46 -1.76
N GLN A 129 4.25 13.12 -2.61
CA GLN A 129 3.76 14.22 -3.44
C GLN A 129 2.65 13.76 -4.39
N GLU A 130 2.80 12.59 -5.03
CA GLU A 130 1.75 11.96 -5.84
C GLU A 130 0.47 11.69 -5.06
N ILE A 131 0.58 11.14 -3.85
CA ILE A 131 -0.57 10.93 -2.96
C ILE A 131 -1.27 12.26 -2.65
N ASN A 132 -0.51 13.33 -2.44
CA ASN A 132 -1.06 14.66 -2.14
C ASN A 132 -1.83 15.28 -3.32
N TYR A 133 -1.47 14.97 -4.57
CA TYR A 133 -2.24 15.42 -5.74
C TYR A 133 -3.62 14.74 -5.85
N GLY A 134 -3.82 13.62 -5.15
CA GLY A 134 -5.09 12.91 -5.05
C GLY A 134 -5.31 11.88 -6.16
N THR A 135 -6.38 11.11 -6.01
CA THR A 135 -6.70 10.02 -6.95
C THR A 135 -7.35 10.55 -8.22
N SER A 136 -6.89 10.08 -9.38
CA SER A 136 -7.57 10.37 -10.66
C SER A 136 -9.01 9.86 -10.65
N LYS A 137 -9.96 10.73 -11.03
CA LYS A 137 -11.37 10.34 -11.20
C LYS A 137 -11.59 9.37 -12.35
N ILE A 138 -10.69 9.37 -13.33
CA ILE A 138 -10.77 8.54 -14.52
C ILE A 138 -9.83 7.36 -14.34
N VAL A 139 -10.37 6.15 -14.40
CA VAL A 139 -9.62 4.91 -14.20
C VAL A 139 -9.76 3.96 -15.39
N LEU A 140 -8.71 3.17 -15.61
CA LEU A 140 -8.75 2.03 -16.52
C LEU A 140 -9.32 0.82 -15.80
N VAL A 141 -10.24 0.13 -16.45
CA VAL A 141 -10.89 -1.09 -15.97
C VAL A 141 -10.56 -2.21 -16.93
N TYR A 142 -10.15 -3.33 -16.38
CA TYR A 142 -9.84 -4.53 -17.14
C TYR A 142 -10.86 -5.63 -16.83
N PRO A 143 -11.25 -6.46 -17.82
CA PRO A 143 -12.16 -7.59 -17.62
C PRO A 143 -11.68 -8.62 -16.59
N GLY A 144 -10.37 -8.71 -16.38
CA GLY A 144 -9.80 -9.54 -15.32
C GLY A 144 -8.34 -9.20 -15.02
N ASN A 145 -7.88 -9.69 -13.87
CA ASN A 145 -6.52 -9.50 -13.38
C ASN A 145 -6.02 -10.81 -12.77
N ILE A 146 -4.85 -11.26 -13.22
CA ILE A 146 -4.15 -12.42 -12.67
C ILE A 146 -3.21 -11.91 -11.58
N VAL A 147 -3.32 -12.48 -10.38
CA VAL A 147 -2.50 -12.14 -9.21
C VAL A 147 -1.69 -13.38 -8.85
N ASN A 148 -0.36 -13.26 -8.77
CA ASN A 148 0.59 -14.31 -8.37
C ASN A 148 0.72 -15.52 -9.33
N GLY A 149 0.56 -15.32 -10.64
CA GLY A 149 0.63 -16.42 -11.62
C GLY A 149 -0.56 -17.37 -11.51
N TYR A 150 -0.56 -18.42 -12.32
CA TYR A 150 -1.62 -19.44 -12.36
C TYR A 150 -1.47 -20.49 -11.24
#